data_AF-D8S2L8-F1
#
_entry.id   AF-D8S2L8-F1
#
_cell.length_a   1.000
_cell.length_b   1.000
_cell.length_c   1.000
_cell.angle_alpha   90.00
_cell.angle_beta   90.00
_cell.angle_gamma   90.00
#
_symmetry.space_group_name_H-M   'P 1'
#
loop_
_entity.id
_entity.type
_entity.pdbx_description
1 polymer ?
#
loop_
_entity_poly.entity_id
_entity_poly.type
_entity_poly.pdbx_seq_one_letter_code
_entity_poly.pdbx_strand_id
1 'polypeptide(L)'
;AKMMLVGAGARCLFYPTLFYNVVRNRFQPEFRWWDEIDQFLLLGAVPFPRDIPRLKEAGVHAVVTLNESYETLVHTSLYKNQGINHLAIPTRDYLFAPSFVDLRRAVRFIHDHAQLGMRTYVHCKAGRGRSTTVVICYLVEHRGMTPLEALSFVRSKRPRVLLAASQWKVHENF
;
A
#
# COMPACT_ATOMS: atom_id res chain seq x y z
N ALA A 1 3.09 26.00 12.99
CA ALA A 1 3.07 25.34 14.32
C ALA A 1 2.31 24.00 14.33
N LYS A 2 0.97 23.96 14.14
CA LYS A 2 0.16 22.71 14.19
C LYS A 2 0.65 21.58 13.26
N MET A 3 0.97 21.89 12.01
CA MET A 3 1.47 20.89 11.03
C MET A 3 2.81 20.23 11.43
N MET A 4 3.71 21.00 12.06
CA MET A 4 5.03 20.50 12.49
C MET A 4 4.92 19.63 13.74
N LEU A 5 4.05 20.00 14.70
CA LEU A 5 3.78 19.20 15.89
C LEU A 5 3.19 17.82 15.52
N VAL A 6 2.28 17.79 14.55
CA VAL A 6 1.69 16.54 14.04
C VAL A 6 2.76 15.67 13.35
N GLY A 7 3.67 16.28 12.57
CA GLY A 7 4.77 15.56 11.93
C GLY A 7 5.78 14.97 12.92
N ALA A 8 6.10 15.69 13.99
CA ALA A 8 6.98 15.19 15.04
C ALA A 8 6.33 14.05 15.85
N GLY A 9 5.04 14.19 16.21
CA GLY A 9 4.28 13.13 16.88
C GLY A 9 4.14 11.87 16.04
N ALA A 10 3.85 12.00 14.74
CA ALA A 10 3.77 10.87 13.81
C ALA A 10 5.10 10.11 13.69
N ARG A 11 6.23 10.82 13.72
CA ARG A 11 7.58 10.23 13.71
C ARG A 11 7.87 9.45 15.00
N CYS A 12 7.63 10.05 16.16
CA CYS A 12 7.87 9.39 17.45
C CYS A 12 7.00 8.13 17.63
N LEU A 13 5.77 8.17 17.14
CA LEU A 13 4.84 7.04 17.24
C LEU A 13 5.03 5.99 16.14
N PHE A 14 5.80 6.27 15.08
CA PHE A 14 5.96 5.33 13.98
C PHE A 14 6.59 4.01 14.43
N TYR A 15 7.77 4.04 15.05
CA TYR A 15 8.48 2.84 15.49
C TYR A 15 7.74 2.07 16.58
N PRO A 16 7.19 2.70 17.64
CA PRO A 16 6.37 2.00 18.64
C PRO A 16 5.14 1.30 18.04
N THR A 17 4.39 1.97 17.15
CA THR A 17 3.20 1.35 16.54
C THR A 17 3.55 0.34 15.46
N LEU A 18 4.71 0.48 14.79
CA LEU A 18 5.24 -0.54 13.90
C LEU A 18 5.67 -1.78 14.69
N PHE A 19 6.38 -1.59 15.80
CA PHE A 19 6.78 -2.68 16.69
C PHE A 19 5.55 -3.40 17.25
N TYR A 20 4.55 -2.66 17.74
CA TYR A 20 3.27 -3.24 18.13
C TYR A 20 2.63 -4.04 17.00
N ASN A 21 2.59 -3.51 15.77
CA ASN A 21 2.08 -4.25 14.62
C ASN A 21 2.90 -5.53 14.40
N VAL A 22 4.23 -5.47 14.36
CA VAL A 22 5.12 -6.63 14.16
C VAL A 22 4.91 -7.69 15.24
N VAL A 23 4.85 -7.28 16.51
CA VAL A 23 4.65 -8.19 17.65
C VAL A 23 3.26 -8.81 17.58
N ARG A 24 2.20 -8.01 17.41
CA ARG A 24 0.84 -8.50 17.22
C ARG A 24 0.76 -9.48 16.05
N ASN A 25 1.42 -9.18 14.94
CA ASN A 25 1.45 -10.01 13.75
C ASN A 25 2.15 -11.35 14.01
N ARG A 26 3.25 -11.36 14.79
CA ARG A 26 3.96 -12.59 15.16
C ARG A 26 3.08 -13.57 15.95
N PHE A 27 2.12 -13.06 16.71
CA PHE A 27 1.18 -13.86 17.50
C PHE A 27 -0.16 -14.14 16.80
N GLN A 28 -0.37 -13.63 15.58
CA GLN A 28 -1.55 -13.95 14.77
C GLN A 28 -1.16 -14.95 13.66
N PRO A 29 -1.54 -16.24 13.77
CA PRO A 29 -1.15 -17.28 12.81
C PRO A 29 -1.58 -16.99 11.37
N GLU A 30 -2.66 -16.21 11.20
CA GLU A 30 -3.20 -15.84 9.88
C GLU A 30 -2.61 -14.55 9.29
N PHE A 31 -1.57 -13.96 9.92
CA PHE A 31 -0.97 -12.72 9.41
C PHE A 31 -0.05 -12.97 8.22
N ARG A 32 -0.56 -12.73 7.01
CA ARG A 32 0.24 -12.61 5.80
C ARG A 32 0.72 -11.17 5.61
N TRP A 33 2.03 -11.01 5.40
CA TRP A 33 2.64 -9.67 5.23
C TRP A 33 2.07 -8.94 4.02
N TRP A 34 1.82 -9.70 2.96
CA TRP A 34 1.11 -9.29 1.76
C TRP A 34 0.12 -10.38 1.32
N ASP A 35 -0.89 -9.99 0.56
CA ASP A 35 -1.86 -10.87 -0.08
C ASP A 35 -1.96 -10.54 -1.57
N GLU A 36 -2.11 -11.55 -2.41
CA GLU A 36 -2.40 -11.37 -3.84
C GLU A 36 -3.89 -10.98 -3.99
N ILE A 37 -4.15 -9.74 -4.41
CA ILE A 37 -5.49 -9.21 -4.57
C ILE A 37 -6.03 -9.52 -5.97
N ASP A 38 -5.19 -9.42 -6.98
CA ASP A 38 -5.51 -9.73 -8.37
C ASP A 38 -4.27 -10.31 -9.05
N GLN A 39 -4.41 -10.88 -10.25
CA GLN A 39 -3.35 -11.65 -10.94
C GLN A 39 -1.97 -10.97 -10.95
N PHE A 40 -1.95 -9.63 -11.04
CA PHE A 40 -0.73 -8.83 -11.08
C PHE A 40 -0.62 -7.80 -9.95
N LEU A 41 -1.40 -7.95 -8.88
CA LEU A 41 -1.52 -6.95 -7.82
C LEU A 41 -1.44 -7.55 -6.42
N LEU A 42 -0.41 -7.16 -5.67
CA LEU A 42 -0.21 -7.54 -4.29
C LEU A 42 -0.46 -6.33 -3.37
N LEU A 43 -1.10 -6.57 -2.22
CA LEU A 43 -1.37 -5.58 -1.19
C LEU A 43 -0.74 -6.00 0.13
N GLY A 44 0.04 -5.14 0.77
CA GLY A 44 0.68 -5.50 2.03
C GLY A 44 1.17 -4.36 2.92
N ALA A 45 1.90 -4.76 3.96
CA ALA A 45 2.53 -3.89 4.95
C ALA A 45 3.91 -3.39 4.50
N VAL A 46 4.51 -2.47 5.26
CA VAL A 46 5.83 -1.92 4.94
C VAL A 46 6.86 -3.06 4.83
N PRO A 47 7.59 -3.22 3.71
CA PRO A 47 8.58 -4.29 3.59
C PRO A 47 9.83 -3.95 4.40
N PHE A 48 10.49 -4.98 4.89
CA PHE A 48 11.86 -4.89 5.41
C PHE A 48 12.86 -5.11 4.26
N PRO A 49 14.13 -4.66 4.40
CA PRO A 49 15.17 -4.95 3.41
C PRO A 49 15.30 -6.44 3.05
N ARG A 50 15.10 -7.34 4.03
CA ARG A 50 15.10 -8.79 3.84
C ARG A 50 13.94 -9.34 2.99
N ASP A 51 12.86 -8.56 2.84
CA ASP A 51 11.70 -8.99 2.07
C ASP A 51 11.85 -8.68 0.58
N ILE A 52 12.80 -7.81 0.19
CA ILE A 52 12.98 -7.40 -1.20
C ILE A 52 13.32 -8.58 -2.13
N PRO A 53 14.25 -9.49 -1.77
CA PRO A 53 14.48 -10.70 -2.57
C PRO A 53 13.23 -11.56 -2.71
N ARG A 54 12.46 -11.72 -1.62
CA ARG A 54 11.21 -12.52 -1.63
C ARG A 54 10.13 -11.90 -2.52
N LEU A 55 10.04 -10.57 -2.56
CA LEU A 55 9.14 -9.86 -3.48
C LEU A 55 9.58 -10.13 -4.93
N LYS A 56 10.89 -10.08 -5.21
CA LYS A 56 11.42 -10.35 -6.55
C LYS A 56 11.14 -11.78 -7.00
N GLU A 57 11.38 -12.77 -6.13
CA GLU A 57 11.05 -14.19 -6.35
C GLU A 57 9.55 -14.40 -6.59
N ALA A 58 8.69 -13.62 -5.93
CA ALA A 58 7.24 -13.64 -6.14
C ALA A 58 6.80 -12.98 -7.47
N GLY A 59 7.74 -12.54 -8.32
CA GLY A 59 7.48 -11.92 -9.61
C GLY A 59 7.18 -10.41 -9.54
N VAL A 60 7.48 -9.76 -8.41
CA VAL A 60 7.28 -8.31 -8.27
C VAL A 60 8.36 -7.56 -9.04
N HIS A 61 7.91 -6.69 -9.94
CA HIS A 61 8.77 -5.80 -10.73
C HIS A 61 8.48 -4.32 -10.46
N ALA A 62 7.40 -4.04 -9.72
CA ALA A 62 6.97 -2.70 -9.41
C ALA A 62 6.53 -2.59 -7.94
N VAL A 63 6.86 -1.48 -7.29
CA VAL A 63 6.45 -1.18 -5.92
C VAL A 63 5.84 0.21 -5.87
N VAL A 64 4.67 0.33 -5.23
CA VAL A 64 4.02 1.59 -4.90
C VAL A 64 4.05 1.79 -3.38
N THR A 65 4.78 2.81 -2.95
CA THR A 65 4.95 3.16 -1.53
C THR A 65 4.09 4.36 -1.18
N LEU A 66 3.10 4.17 -0.30
CA LEU A 66 2.19 5.25 0.14
C LEU A 66 2.66 5.92 1.45
N ASN A 67 3.83 5.51 1.95
CA ASN A 67 4.42 5.98 3.19
C ASN A 67 5.14 7.32 3.01
N GLU A 68 5.09 8.14 4.05
CA GLU A 68 6.02 9.27 4.18
C GLU A 68 7.46 8.76 4.33
N SER A 69 8.46 9.58 3.99
CA SER A 69 9.87 9.16 3.99
C SER A 69 10.40 8.68 5.35
N TYR A 70 9.78 9.10 6.45
CA TYR A 70 10.13 8.65 7.81
C TYR A 70 9.42 7.36 8.23
N GLU A 71 8.50 6.85 7.40
CA GLU A 71 7.76 5.61 7.63
C GLU A 71 8.26 4.45 6.76
N THR A 72 9.33 4.64 5.99
CA THR A 72 9.90 3.61 5.11
C THR A 72 11.13 2.96 5.75
N LEU A 73 11.26 1.64 5.56
CA LEU A 73 12.46 0.88 5.96
C LEU A 73 13.34 0.51 4.79
N VAL A 74 12.88 0.78 3.57
CA VAL A 74 13.54 0.45 2.31
C VAL A 74 13.66 1.71 1.47
N HIS A 75 14.88 2.02 1.06
CA HIS A 75 15.17 3.12 0.16
C HIS A 75 14.94 2.72 -1.30
N THR A 76 14.58 3.70 -2.14
CA THR A 76 14.40 3.53 -3.60
C THR A 76 15.58 2.84 -4.28
N SER A 77 16.81 3.08 -3.82
CA SER A 77 18.02 2.45 -4.37
C SER A 77 17.99 0.92 -4.25
N LEU A 78 17.47 0.38 -3.14
CA LEU A 78 17.43 -1.07 -2.94
C LEU A 78 16.48 -1.76 -3.94
N TYR A 79 15.33 -1.13 -4.23
CA TYR A 79 14.42 -1.62 -5.28
C TYR A 79 15.09 -1.59 -6.66
N LYS A 80 15.70 -0.46 -7.02
CA LYS A 80 16.37 -0.29 -8.32
C LYS A 80 17.49 -1.30 -8.53
N ASN A 81 18.29 -1.57 -7.49
CA ASN A 81 19.37 -2.56 -7.54
C ASN A 81 18.87 -3.99 -7.79
N GLN A 82 17.60 -4.27 -7.52
CA GLN A 82 16.94 -5.56 -7.76
C GLN A 82 16.09 -5.56 -9.05
N GLY A 83 16.21 -4.50 -9.88
CA GLY A 83 15.40 -4.33 -11.08
C GLY A 83 13.90 -4.21 -10.77
N ILE A 84 13.57 -3.53 -9.66
CA ILE A 84 12.20 -3.22 -9.25
C ILE A 84 11.96 -1.72 -9.45
N ASN A 85 10.99 -1.38 -10.28
CA ASN A 85 10.51 -0.01 -10.47
C ASN A 85 9.80 0.47 -9.20
N HIS A 86 10.05 1.71 -8.80
CA HIS A 86 9.51 2.23 -7.54
C HIS A 86 8.80 3.57 -7.75
N LEU A 87 7.54 3.62 -7.33
CA LEU A 87 6.70 4.81 -7.28
C LEU A 87 6.42 5.17 -5.82
N ALA A 88 6.94 6.30 -5.36
CA ALA A 88 6.65 6.85 -4.03
C ALA A 88 5.56 7.92 -4.12
N ILE A 89 4.49 7.73 -3.36
CA ILE A 89 3.36 8.66 -3.21
C ILE A 89 3.20 8.95 -1.72
N PRO A 90 3.99 9.88 -1.17
CA PRO A 90 3.95 10.17 0.26
C PRO A 90 2.57 10.68 0.65
N THR A 91 1.85 9.88 1.44
CA THR A 91 0.51 10.20 1.93
C THR A 91 0.50 10.05 3.44
N ARG A 92 0.10 11.08 4.18
CA ARG A 92 0.01 11.01 5.65
C ARG A 92 -0.98 9.92 6.09
N ASP A 93 -0.64 9.20 7.17
CA ASP A 93 -1.46 8.07 7.64
C ASP A 93 -2.78 8.50 8.31
N TYR A 94 -3.67 7.51 8.49
CA TYR A 94 -4.94 7.55 9.23
C TYR A 94 -6.05 8.45 8.69
N LEU A 95 -5.80 9.73 8.43
CA LEU A 95 -6.86 10.69 8.10
C LEU A 95 -6.83 11.18 6.65
N PHE A 96 -5.82 10.80 5.87
CA PHE A 96 -5.63 11.32 4.53
C PHE A 96 -5.70 10.21 3.49
N ALA A 97 -6.34 10.55 2.38
CA ALA A 97 -6.28 9.79 1.15
C ALA A 97 -5.22 10.44 0.24
N PRO A 98 -4.58 9.68 -0.65
CA PRO A 98 -3.76 10.28 -1.70
C PRO A 98 -4.61 11.23 -2.55
N SER A 99 -3.98 12.24 -3.16
CA SER A 99 -4.70 13.14 -4.07
C SER A 99 -5.24 12.37 -5.28
N PHE A 100 -6.28 12.90 -5.95
CA PHE A 100 -6.79 12.27 -7.18
C PHE A 100 -5.72 12.10 -8.26
N VAL A 101 -4.84 13.10 -8.41
CA VAL A 101 -3.70 13.05 -9.34
C VAL A 101 -2.77 11.90 -8.99
N ASP A 102 -2.45 11.73 -7.72
CA ASP A 102 -1.61 10.64 -7.24
C ASP A 102 -2.26 9.27 -7.39
N LEU A 103 -3.57 9.16 -7.13
CA LEU A 103 -4.32 7.93 -7.33
C LEU A 103 -4.30 7.52 -8.81
N ARG A 104 -4.61 8.44 -9.73
CA ARG A 104 -4.53 8.16 -11.17
C ARG A 104 -3.13 7.75 -11.60
N ARG A 105 -2.10 8.39 -11.04
CA ARG A 105 -0.70 8.00 -11.28
C ARG A 105 -0.39 6.60 -10.77
N ALA A 106 -0.86 6.25 -9.57
CA ALA A 106 -0.67 4.92 -8.98
C ALA A 106 -1.40 3.84 -9.80
N VAL A 107 -2.66 4.08 -10.16
CA VAL A 107 -3.49 3.17 -10.93
C VAL A 107 -2.87 2.91 -12.30
N ARG A 108 -2.46 3.97 -13.01
CA ARG A 108 -1.74 3.83 -14.29
C ARG A 108 -0.46 3.04 -14.14
N PHE A 109 0.35 3.35 -13.12
CA PHE A 109 1.60 2.62 -12.87
C PHE A 109 1.37 1.12 -12.62
N ILE A 110 0.31 0.75 -11.88
CA ILE A 110 -0.07 -0.65 -11.69
C ILE A 110 -0.50 -1.27 -13.01
N HIS A 111 -1.34 -0.57 -13.78
CA HIS A 111 -1.88 -1.06 -15.05
C HIS A 111 -0.78 -1.31 -16.09
N ASP A 112 0.13 -0.36 -16.28
CA ASP A 112 1.23 -0.47 -17.25
C ASP A 112 2.11 -1.70 -16.97
N HIS A 113 2.37 -2.01 -15.70
CA HIS A 113 3.12 -3.22 -15.33
C HIS A 113 2.28 -4.49 -15.51
N ALA A 114 1.00 -4.45 -15.17
CA ALA A 114 0.09 -5.58 -15.35
C ALA A 114 -0.05 -5.98 -16.83
N GLN A 115 -0.07 -5.02 -17.76
CA GLN A 115 -0.09 -5.29 -19.21
C GLN A 115 1.16 -6.03 -19.71
N LEU A 116 2.28 -5.89 -19.00
CA LEU A 116 3.53 -6.58 -19.28
C LEU A 116 3.65 -7.92 -18.52
N GLY A 117 2.56 -8.38 -17.89
CA GLY A 117 2.55 -9.60 -17.06
C GLY A 117 3.37 -9.47 -15.76
N MET A 118 3.69 -8.24 -15.35
CA MET A 118 4.52 -7.96 -14.19
C MET A 118 3.67 -7.66 -12.96
N ARG A 119 4.05 -8.21 -11.81
CA ARG A 119 3.35 -7.96 -10.55
C ARG A 119 3.77 -6.64 -9.90
N THR A 120 2.79 -5.92 -9.37
CA THR A 120 2.99 -4.69 -8.59
C THR A 120 2.65 -4.93 -7.12
N TYR A 121 3.56 -4.54 -6.22
CA TYR A 121 3.35 -4.54 -4.78
C TYR A 121 2.97 -3.16 -4.27
N VAL A 122 1.77 -3.02 -3.73
CA VAL A 122 1.25 -1.76 -3.18
C VAL A 122 1.23 -1.85 -1.66
N HIS A 123 1.92 -0.94 -0.98
CA HIS A 123 1.99 -0.97 0.48
C HIS A 123 1.89 0.40 1.13
N CYS A 124 1.46 0.37 2.39
CA CYS A 124 1.59 1.49 3.32
C CYS A 124 2.30 0.96 4.58
N LYS A 125 1.93 1.42 5.77
CA LYS A 125 2.47 0.87 7.01
C LYS A 125 1.98 -0.55 7.30
N ALA A 126 0.65 -0.74 7.41
CA ALA A 126 0.04 -2.02 7.78
C ALA A 126 -0.69 -2.72 6.62
N GLY A 127 -0.82 -2.05 5.47
CA GLY A 127 -1.58 -2.56 4.34
C GLY A 127 -3.08 -2.63 4.60
N ARG A 128 -3.65 -1.57 5.20
CA ARG A 128 -5.06 -1.54 5.65
C ARG A 128 -5.88 -0.38 5.10
N GLY A 129 -5.26 0.80 4.98
CA GLY A 129 -5.91 2.07 4.61
C GLY A 129 -5.39 2.61 3.28
N ARG A 130 -4.36 3.47 3.34
CA ARG A 130 -3.76 4.18 2.17
C ARG A 130 -3.52 3.30 0.93
N SER A 131 -2.86 2.16 1.12
CA SER A 131 -2.57 1.24 0.00
C SER A 131 -3.83 0.54 -0.51
N THR A 132 -4.77 0.22 0.38
CA THR A 132 -6.08 -0.32 0.00
C THR A 132 -6.88 0.68 -0.82
N THR A 133 -6.79 1.97 -0.52
CA THR A 133 -7.42 3.02 -1.33
C THR A 133 -6.94 2.95 -2.80
N VAL A 134 -5.63 2.88 -3.02
CA VAL A 134 -5.06 2.73 -4.39
C VAL A 134 -5.57 1.45 -5.07
N VAL A 135 -5.58 0.33 -4.35
CA VAL A 135 -6.03 -0.96 -4.89
C VAL A 135 -7.51 -0.92 -5.28
N ILE A 136 -8.37 -0.30 -4.47
CA ILE A 136 -9.79 -0.15 -4.80
C ILE A 136 -9.96 0.70 -6.06
N CYS A 137 -9.28 1.83 -6.15
CA CYS A 137 -9.30 2.67 -7.36
C CYS A 137 -8.86 1.90 -8.61
N TYR A 138 -7.84 1.05 -8.50
CA TYR A 138 -7.40 0.20 -9.62
C TYR A 138 -8.47 -0.81 -10.05
N LEU A 139 -9.13 -1.47 -9.09
CA LEU A 139 -10.19 -2.45 -9.37
C LEU A 139 -11.42 -1.78 -10.00
N VAL A 140 -11.76 -0.57 -9.56
CA VAL A 140 -12.84 0.21 -10.16
C VAL A 140 -12.50 0.54 -11.63
N GLU A 141 -11.33 1.14 -11.88
CA GLU A 141 -10.95 1.62 -13.22
C GLU A 141 -10.66 0.47 -14.22
N HIS A 142 -10.06 -0.64 -13.78
CA HIS A 142 -9.58 -1.69 -14.68
C HIS A 142 -10.25 -3.05 -14.55
N ARG A 143 -11.11 -3.25 -13.53
CA ARG A 143 -11.95 -4.46 -13.38
C ARG A 143 -13.44 -4.17 -13.44
N GLY A 144 -13.84 -2.91 -13.61
CA GLY A 144 -15.24 -2.52 -13.76
C GLY A 144 -16.10 -2.77 -12.51
N MET A 145 -15.46 -2.91 -11.34
CA MET A 145 -16.16 -3.10 -10.08
C MET A 145 -16.70 -1.76 -9.57
N THR A 146 -17.83 -1.77 -8.88
CA THR A 146 -18.23 -0.63 -8.05
C THR A 146 -17.29 -0.50 -6.83
N PRO A 147 -17.18 0.69 -6.21
CA PRO A 147 -16.40 0.88 -4.98
C PRO A 147 -16.72 -0.14 -3.86
N LEU A 148 -18.00 -0.48 -3.68
CA LEU A 148 -18.45 -1.44 -2.67
C LEU A 148 -18.04 -2.87 -3.00
N GLU A 149 -18.16 -3.27 -4.27
CA GLU A 149 -17.70 -4.58 -4.74
C GLU A 149 -16.19 -4.71 -4.62
N ALA A 150 -15.43 -3.70 -5.05
CA ALA A 150 -13.98 -3.66 -4.92
C ALA A 150 -13.54 -3.77 -3.46
N LEU A 151 -14.16 -3.02 -2.54
CA LEU A 151 -13.86 -3.12 -1.11
C LEU A 151 -14.18 -4.52 -0.56
N SER A 152 -15.33 -5.08 -0.92
CA SER A 152 -15.75 -6.41 -0.48
C SER A 152 -14.82 -7.51 -1.01
N PHE A 153 -14.42 -7.41 -2.27
CA PHE A 153 -13.44 -8.27 -2.90
C PHE A 153 -12.09 -8.22 -2.20
N VAL A 154 -11.56 -7.01 -1.94
CA VAL A 154 -10.30 -6.86 -1.21
C VAL A 154 -10.42 -7.43 0.21
N ARG A 155 -11.54 -7.21 0.91
CA ARG A 155 -11.77 -7.77 2.26
C ARG A 155 -11.86 -9.29 2.26
N SER A 156 -12.41 -9.90 1.22
CA SER A 156 -12.46 -11.37 1.10
C SER A 156 -11.05 -11.99 1.06
N LYS A 157 -10.08 -11.28 0.49
CA LYS A 157 -8.68 -11.72 0.38
C LYS A 157 -7.82 -11.25 1.55
N ARG A 158 -8.11 -10.06 2.09
CA ARG A 158 -7.40 -9.43 3.21
C ARG A 158 -8.40 -8.86 4.23
N PRO A 159 -8.95 -9.69 5.15
CA PRO A 159 -10.02 -9.30 6.08
C PRO A 159 -9.69 -8.12 7.01
N ARG A 160 -8.40 -7.85 7.21
CA ARG A 160 -7.89 -6.79 8.09
C ARG A 160 -7.98 -5.37 7.51
N VAL A 161 -8.46 -5.19 6.29
CA VAL A 161 -8.61 -3.88 5.65
C VAL A 161 -9.55 -2.97 6.44
N LEU A 162 -9.13 -1.72 6.64
CA LEU A 162 -9.86 -0.72 7.38
C LEU A 162 -9.59 0.66 6.77
N LEU A 163 -10.61 1.22 6.11
CA LEU A 163 -10.57 2.55 5.51
C LEU A 163 -11.11 3.59 6.48
N ALA A 164 -10.46 4.74 6.54
CA ALA A 164 -11.01 5.93 7.18
C ALA A 164 -12.07 6.60 6.31
N ALA A 165 -12.94 7.43 6.89
CA ALA A 165 -14.01 8.11 6.15
C ALA A 165 -13.49 8.96 4.98
N SER A 166 -12.34 9.62 5.14
CA SER A 166 -11.71 10.39 4.06
C SER A 166 -11.22 9.52 2.91
N GLN A 167 -10.76 8.30 3.20
CA GLN A 167 -10.35 7.32 2.19
C GLN A 167 -11.55 6.76 1.45
N TRP A 168 -12.65 6.52 2.16
CA TRP A 168 -13.90 6.03 1.55
C TRP A 168 -14.48 7.03 0.54
N LYS A 169 -14.56 8.32 0.91
CA LYS A 169 -15.12 9.39 0.06
C LYS A 169 -14.44 9.54 -1.31
N VAL A 170 -13.18 9.15 -1.42
CA VAL A 170 -12.47 9.25 -2.69
C VAL A 170 -12.96 8.22 -3.70
N HIS A 171 -13.41 7.05 -3.25
CA HIS A 171 -13.91 6.01 -4.13
C HIS A 171 -15.26 6.33 -4.76
N GLU A 172 -16.08 7.15 -4.11
CA GLU A 172 -17.39 7.56 -4.65
C GLU A 172 -17.26 8.49 -5.87
N ASN A 173 -16.09 9.11 -6.06
CA ASN A 173 -15.86 10.13 -7.08
C ASN A 173 -14.71 9.76 -8.04
N PHE A 174 -14.23 8.52 -8.02
CA PHE A 174 -13.12 8.02 -8.84
C PHE A 174 -13.63 7.24 -10.05
#